data_AF-A0A9D7HTV0-F1
#
_entry.id   AF-A0A9D7HTV0-F1
#
_cell.length_a   1.000
_cell.length_b   1.000
_cell.length_c   1.000
_cell.angle_alpha   90.00
_cell.angle_beta   90.00
_cell.angle_gamma   90.00
#
_symmetry.space_group_name_H-M   'P 1'
#
loop_
_entity.id
_entity.type
_entity.pdbx_description
1 polymer ?
#
loop_
_entity_poly.entity_id
_entity_poly.type
_entity_poly.pdbx_seq_one_letter_code
_entity_poly.pdbx_strand_id
1 'polypeptide(L)'
;MRKWFASAGDRTERLLFFFLVRGGTRHDHAASSAHAVLRARVRMAAECAEVGIHPSYHTSEDADLLAHEIGLLRSLINRPLHISRQHFLRYRVPDTLYRLERLGITEEHSVGSSDRAGFTTVPAPFPYYSILEERRTAMPCIRSR
;
A
#
# COMPACT_ATOMS: atom_id res chain seq x y z
N MET A 1 14.94 2.84 -19.58
CA MET A 1 13.86 2.95 -18.57
C MET A 1 12.80 4.01 -18.87
N ARG A 2 13.09 5.06 -19.66
CA ARG A 2 12.08 6.04 -20.13
C ARG A 2 10.92 5.46 -20.97
N LYS A 3 11.10 4.28 -21.57
CA LYS A 3 10.11 3.65 -22.46
C LYS A 3 8.92 2.98 -21.74
N TRP A 4 9.02 2.69 -20.44
CA TRP A 4 7.92 2.04 -19.69
C TRP A 4 6.83 3.01 -19.24
N PHE A 5 7.16 4.30 -19.08
CA PHE A 5 6.22 5.32 -18.61
C PHE A 5 5.36 5.92 -19.74
N ALA A 6 5.70 5.64 -21.01
CA ALA A 6 5.13 6.34 -22.16
C ALA A 6 3.93 5.63 -22.82
N SER A 7 3.46 4.48 -22.30
CA SER A 7 2.32 3.76 -22.91
C SER A 7 1.07 3.67 -22.02
N ALA A 8 0.99 4.46 -20.95
CA ALA A 8 -0.28 4.62 -20.24
C ALA A 8 -1.18 5.49 -21.15
N GLY A 9 -2.03 4.82 -21.95
CA GLY A 9 -2.96 5.50 -22.84
C GLY A 9 -3.87 6.48 -22.10
N ASP A 10 -4.47 7.37 -22.89
CA ASP A 10 -5.34 8.53 -22.61
C ASP A 10 -6.57 8.31 -21.68
N ARG A 11 -6.57 7.27 -20.85
CA ARG A 11 -7.63 6.92 -19.87
C ARG A 11 -7.10 6.53 -18.49
N THR A 12 -5.83 6.80 -18.20
CA THR A 12 -5.21 6.42 -16.92
C THR A 12 -5.12 7.66 -16.01
N GLU A 13 -6.11 7.85 -15.13
CA GLU A 13 -6.19 9.06 -14.28
C GLU A 13 -5.22 9.05 -13.08
N ARG A 14 -4.82 7.86 -12.60
CA ARG A 14 -3.87 7.71 -11.47
C ARG A 14 -2.88 6.57 -11.72
N LEU A 15 -1.59 6.83 -11.49
CA LEU A 15 -0.53 5.83 -11.51
C LEU A 15 -0.02 5.63 -10.07
N LEU A 16 -0.07 4.39 -9.59
CA LEU A 16 0.26 4.02 -8.21
C LEU A 16 1.42 3.02 -8.19
N PHE A 17 2.44 3.30 -7.37
CA PHE A 17 3.51 2.35 -7.07
C PHE A 17 3.49 1.96 -5.60
N PHE A 18 3.47 0.65 -5.34
CA PHE A 18 3.56 0.10 -3.99
C PHE A 18 4.98 -0.40 -3.73
N PHE A 19 5.62 0.08 -2.65
CA PHE A 19 6.98 -0.31 -2.31
C PHE A 19 7.05 -1.16 -1.05
N LEU A 20 7.69 -2.33 -1.18
CA LEU A 20 8.11 -3.15 -0.06
C LEU A 20 9.50 -2.67 0.38
N VAL A 21 9.58 -2.07 1.57
CA VAL A 21 10.80 -1.41 2.07
C VAL A 21 11.62 -2.28 3.04
N ARG A 22 11.08 -3.45 3.40
CA ARG A 22 11.75 -4.45 4.22
C ARG A 22 11.85 -5.76 3.44
N GLY A 23 13.03 -6.36 3.46
CA GLY A 23 13.27 -7.68 2.88
C GLY A 23 14.27 -8.48 3.69
N GLY A 24 14.68 -9.63 3.15
CA GLY A 24 15.55 -10.58 3.86
C GLY A 24 14.79 -11.47 4.84
N THR A 25 13.47 -11.54 4.74
CA THR A 25 12.65 -12.53 5.45
C THR A 25 12.32 -13.68 4.51
N ARG A 26 11.75 -14.78 5.05
CA ARG A 26 11.26 -15.90 4.23
C ARG A 26 10.15 -15.52 3.24
N HIS A 27 9.46 -14.41 3.48
CA HIS A 27 8.29 -13.96 2.73
C HIS A 27 8.51 -12.63 2.00
N ASP A 28 9.55 -11.88 2.37
CA ASP A 28 9.83 -10.55 1.86
C ASP A 28 11.22 -10.52 1.22
N HIS A 29 11.25 -10.45 -0.11
CA HIS A 29 12.48 -10.48 -0.92
C HIS A 29 12.92 -9.10 -1.42
N ALA A 30 12.45 -8.01 -0.78
CA ALA A 30 12.87 -6.67 -1.17
C ALA A 30 14.36 -6.43 -0.94
N ALA A 31 14.95 -5.57 -1.78
CA ALA A 31 16.28 -5.04 -1.53
C ALA A 31 16.27 -4.20 -0.23
N SER A 32 17.40 -4.17 0.48
CA SER A 32 17.52 -3.31 1.66
C SER A 32 17.24 -1.84 1.32
N SER A 33 16.44 -1.19 2.16
CA SER A 33 16.15 0.26 2.11
C SER A 33 17.40 1.14 2.26
N ALA A 34 18.50 0.56 2.76
CA ALA A 34 19.81 1.20 2.82
C ALA A 34 20.58 1.17 1.49
N HIS A 35 20.09 0.49 0.44
CA HIS A 35 20.74 0.56 -0.87
C HIS A 35 20.39 1.86 -1.62
N ALA A 36 21.43 2.55 -2.10
CA ALA A 36 21.29 3.81 -2.83
C ALA A 36 20.41 3.70 -4.08
N VAL A 37 20.49 2.57 -4.79
CA VAL A 37 19.69 2.32 -6.00
C VAL A 37 18.20 2.26 -5.68
N LEU A 38 17.79 1.52 -4.64
CA LEU A 38 16.38 1.45 -4.25
C LEU A 38 15.85 2.84 -3.86
N ARG A 39 16.58 3.58 -3.03
CA ARG A 39 16.19 4.94 -2.64
C ARG A 39 16.03 5.87 -3.84
N ALA A 40 16.95 5.82 -4.80
CA ALA A 40 16.86 6.63 -6.02
C ALA A 40 15.63 6.25 -6.85
N ARG A 41 15.28 4.97 -6.94
CA ARG A 41 14.08 4.51 -7.65
C ARG A 41 12.79 4.93 -6.98
N VAL A 42 12.71 4.82 -5.64
CA VAL A 42 11.55 5.26 -4.86
C VAL A 42 11.31 6.76 -5.04
N ARG A 43 12.38 7.57 -4.96
CA ARG A 43 12.28 9.02 -5.19
C ARG A 43 11.84 9.38 -6.60
N MET A 44 12.45 8.75 -7.60
CA MET A 44 12.07 8.93 -9.00
C MET A 44 10.61 8.51 -9.25
N ALA A 45 10.13 7.44 -8.62
CA ALA A 45 8.72 7.04 -8.71
C ALA A 45 7.79 8.08 -8.06
N ALA A 46 8.18 8.64 -6.92
CA ALA A 46 7.42 9.71 -6.25
C ALA A 46 7.36 11.03 -7.04
N GLU A 47 8.21 11.21 -8.05
CA GLU A 47 8.15 12.36 -8.97
C GLU A 47 7.14 12.17 -10.10
N CYS A 48 6.85 10.93 -10.50
CA CYS A 48 6.01 10.63 -11.67
C CYS A 48 4.67 9.97 -11.34
N ALA A 49 4.46 9.57 -10.08
CA ALA A 49 3.32 8.77 -9.67
C ALA A 49 3.07 8.89 -8.16
N GLU A 50 1.92 8.40 -7.74
CA GLU A 50 1.57 8.28 -6.33
C GLU A 50 2.25 7.04 -5.73
N VAL A 51 2.73 7.19 -4.50
CA VAL A 51 3.48 6.15 -3.79
C VAL A 51 2.64 5.63 -2.63
N GLY A 52 2.48 4.31 -2.59
CA GLY A 52 1.90 3.58 -1.47
C GLY A 52 2.91 2.66 -0.81
N ILE A 53 2.66 2.30 0.45
CA ILE A 53 3.40 1.25 1.15
C ILE A 53 2.88 -0.12 0.68
N HIS A 54 3.81 -1.06 0.51
CA HIS A 54 3.52 -2.50 0.48
C HIS A 54 4.05 -3.11 1.79
N PRO A 55 3.28 -3.11 2.89
CA PRO A 55 3.78 -3.52 4.20
C PRO A 55 4.25 -4.98 4.18
N SER A 56 5.38 -5.27 4.82
CA SER A 56 5.97 -6.62 4.83
C SER A 56 5.07 -7.65 5.51
N TYR A 57 5.32 -8.93 5.26
CA TYR A 57 4.44 -10.03 5.65
C TYR A 57 4.00 -10.00 7.12
N HIS A 58 4.90 -9.61 8.03
CA HIS A 58 4.66 -9.67 9.47
C HIS A 58 3.94 -8.44 10.05
N THR A 59 3.78 -7.36 9.26
CA THR A 59 3.08 -6.13 9.69
C THR A 59 1.61 -6.36 10.04
N SER A 60 0.99 -7.43 9.54
CA SER A 60 -0.38 -7.81 9.87
C SER A 60 -0.56 -8.15 11.37
N GLU A 61 0.51 -8.54 12.03
CA GLU A 61 0.53 -8.95 13.44
C GLU A 61 1.29 -7.93 14.30
N ASP A 62 2.32 -7.28 13.75
CA ASP A 62 3.20 -6.34 14.44
C ASP A 62 2.91 -4.87 14.05
N ALA A 63 2.32 -4.11 14.99
CA ALA A 63 1.95 -2.71 14.77
C ALA A 63 3.16 -1.76 14.78
N ASP A 64 4.18 -2.06 15.57
CA ASP A 64 5.39 -1.22 15.66
C ASP A 64 6.19 -1.37 14.37
N LEU A 65 6.24 -2.58 13.81
CA LEU A 65 6.81 -2.81 12.50
C LEU A 65 6.10 -2.04 11.40
N LEU A 66 4.76 -2.06 11.38
CA LEU A 66 3.98 -1.29 10.40
C LEU A 66 4.30 0.20 10.50
N ALA A 67 4.33 0.75 11.72
CA ALA A 67 4.67 2.15 11.96
C ALA A 67 6.10 2.48 11.48
N HIS A 68 7.05 1.59 11.74
CA HIS A 68 8.43 1.72 11.29
C HIS A 68 8.54 1.76 9.75
N GLU A 69 7.90 0.82 9.05
CA GLU A 69 7.94 0.74 7.59
C GLU A 69 7.29 1.96 6.92
N ILE A 70 6.16 2.42 7.45
CA ILE A 70 5.49 3.65 6.98
C ILE A 70 6.39 4.87 7.23
N GLY A 71 6.99 4.99 8.42
CA GLY A 71 7.90 6.09 8.77
C GLY A 71 9.14 6.12 7.86
N LEU A 72 9.71 4.94 7.59
CA LEU A 72 10.84 4.79 6.68
C LEU A 72 10.48 5.26 5.27
N LEU A 73 9.38 4.78 4.69
CA LEU A 73 8.98 5.18 3.34
C LEU A 73 8.67 6.68 3.26
N ARG A 74 7.96 7.23 4.26
CA ARG A 74 7.71 8.68 4.38
C ARG A 74 9.00 9.50 4.36
N SER A 75 10.00 9.07 5.12
CA SER A 75 11.31 9.74 5.15
C SER A 75 12.05 9.67 3.80
N LEU A 76 11.88 8.56 3.06
CA LEU A 76 12.53 8.37 1.76
C LEU A 76 11.95 9.26 0.66
N ILE A 77 10.63 9.44 0.64
CA ILE A 77 9.92 10.30 -0.32
C ILE A 77 9.79 11.76 0.13
N ASN A 78 10.06 12.04 1.41
CA ASN A 78 9.91 13.36 2.05
C ASN A 78 8.51 13.97 1.84
N ARG A 79 7.48 13.13 1.94
CA ARG A 79 6.07 13.50 1.76
C ARG A 79 5.19 12.64 2.67
N PRO A 80 3.98 13.12 3.01
CA PRO A 80 2.97 12.28 3.64
C PRO A 80 2.69 11.03 2.80
N LEU A 81 2.36 9.95 3.49
CA LEU A 81 2.01 8.67 2.87
C LEU A 81 0.60 8.31 3.30
N HIS A 82 -0.28 8.11 2.32
CA HIS A 82 -1.72 7.94 2.55
C HIS A 82 -2.26 6.62 1.99
N ILE A 83 -1.45 5.89 1.23
CA ILE A 83 -1.90 4.76 0.42
C ILE A 83 -1.18 3.50 0.90
N SER A 84 -1.92 2.42 1.09
CA SER A 84 -1.40 1.13 1.52
C SER A 84 -1.97 -0.01 0.67
N ARG A 85 -1.21 -1.10 0.56
CA ARG A 85 -1.64 -2.39 0.03
C ARG A 85 -0.88 -3.51 0.73
N GLN A 86 -1.53 -4.32 1.55
CA GLN A 86 -0.91 -5.43 2.29
C GLN A 86 -0.29 -6.51 1.40
N HIS A 87 0.88 -7.00 1.80
CA HIS A 87 1.58 -8.15 1.18
C HIS A 87 0.77 -9.44 1.37
N PHE A 88 0.56 -10.18 0.28
CA PHE A 88 -0.30 -11.38 0.21
C PHE A 88 -1.72 -11.17 0.73
N LEU A 89 -2.25 -9.95 0.63
CA LEU A 89 -3.59 -9.60 1.14
C LEU A 89 -3.75 -9.97 2.64
N ARG A 90 -2.65 -9.95 3.40
CA ARG A 90 -2.67 -10.21 4.85
C ARG A 90 -3.16 -8.98 5.59
N TYR A 91 -4.46 -8.73 5.51
CA TYR A 91 -5.13 -7.72 6.33
C TYR A 91 -6.11 -8.42 7.26
N ARG A 92 -6.08 -8.06 8.55
CA ARG A 92 -7.01 -8.54 9.57
C ARG A 92 -8.02 -7.44 9.82
N VAL A 93 -9.27 -7.71 9.56
CA VAL A 93 -10.34 -6.76 9.81
C VAL A 93 -10.88 -6.99 11.23
N PRO A 94 -11.03 -5.95 12.06
CA PRO A 94 -10.80 -4.53 11.76
C PRO A 94 -9.38 -4.03 12.10
N ASP A 95 -8.57 -4.81 12.80
CA ASP A 95 -7.29 -4.40 13.40
C ASP A 95 -6.33 -3.70 12.44
N THR A 96 -6.07 -4.28 11.26
CA THR A 96 -5.18 -3.72 10.25
C THR A 96 -5.68 -2.36 9.78
N LEU A 97 -7.00 -2.23 9.55
CA LEU A 97 -7.58 -0.98 9.08
C LEU A 97 -7.44 0.14 10.11
N TYR A 98 -7.69 -0.16 11.38
CA TYR A 98 -7.50 0.81 12.46
C TYR A 98 -6.04 1.21 12.67
N ARG A 99 -5.11 0.27 12.56
CA ARG A 99 -3.67 0.56 12.65
C ARG A 99 -3.24 1.50 11.52
N LEU A 100 -3.70 1.25 10.30
CA LEU A 100 -3.42 2.08 9.13
C LEU A 100 -4.02 3.49 9.28
N GLU A 101 -5.28 3.60 9.69
CA GLU A 101 -5.96 4.88 9.91
C GLU A 101 -5.24 5.71 10.97
N ARG A 102 -4.86 5.11 12.10
CA ARG A 102 -4.07 5.77 13.16
C ARG A 102 -2.70 6.24 12.68
N LEU A 103 -2.13 5.58 11.68
CA LEU A 103 -0.87 5.96 11.07
C LEU A 103 -1.04 6.98 9.94
N GLY A 104 -2.28 7.43 9.63
CA GLY A 104 -2.58 8.45 8.63
C GLY A 104 -2.73 7.92 7.20
N ILE A 105 -2.92 6.61 7.05
CA ILE A 105 -3.33 5.99 5.78
C ILE A 105 -4.82 6.23 5.59
N THR A 106 -5.19 6.70 4.40
CA THR A 106 -6.56 7.04 4.04
C THR A 106 -7.07 6.25 2.83
N GLU A 107 -6.24 5.44 2.17
CA GLU A 107 -6.62 4.55 1.06
C GLU A 107 -5.96 3.17 1.24
N GLU A 108 -6.76 2.09 1.30
CA GLU A 108 -6.25 0.71 1.41
C GLU A 108 -6.69 -0.14 0.21
N HIS A 109 -5.71 -0.64 -0.54
CA HIS A 109 -5.88 -1.30 -1.84
C HIS A 109 -5.86 -2.84 -1.78
N SER A 110 -5.87 -3.44 -0.58
CA SER A 110 -5.89 -4.89 -0.39
C SER A 110 -7.23 -5.57 -0.63
N VAL A 111 -8.32 -4.83 -0.78
CA VAL A 111 -9.63 -5.47 -0.96
C VAL A 111 -9.77 -5.98 -2.41
N GLY A 112 -9.55 -7.28 -2.59
CA GLY A 112 -9.63 -7.99 -3.86
C GLY A 112 -9.26 -9.46 -3.70
N SER A 113 -9.37 -10.25 -4.77
CA SER A 113 -8.90 -11.65 -4.80
C SER A 113 -7.56 -11.72 -5.54
N SER A 114 -6.58 -12.40 -4.95
CA SER A 114 -5.29 -12.73 -5.61
C SER A 114 -5.44 -13.84 -6.65
N ASP A 115 -6.50 -14.65 -6.54
CA ASP A 115 -6.55 -15.99 -7.15
C ASP A 115 -7.36 -16.02 -8.44
N ARG A 116 -8.16 -14.98 -8.71
CA ARG A 116 -8.96 -14.88 -9.94
C ARG A 116 -8.91 -13.47 -10.52
N ALA A 117 -8.48 -13.37 -11.78
CA ALA A 117 -8.75 -12.19 -12.60
C ALA A 117 -10.26 -12.10 -12.86
N GLY A 118 -10.98 -11.29 -12.07
CA GLY A 118 -12.44 -11.16 -12.22
C GLY A 118 -13.14 -10.56 -11.01
N PHE A 119 -14.42 -10.22 -11.17
CA PHE A 119 -15.28 -9.61 -10.14
C PHE A 119 -15.76 -10.66 -9.14
N THR A 120 -15.13 -10.69 -7.98
CA THR A 120 -15.67 -11.37 -6.80
C THR A 120 -15.28 -10.57 -5.58
N THR A 121 -15.85 -9.37 -5.41
CA THR A 121 -16.42 -8.93 -4.11
C THR A 121 -17.00 -7.51 -4.13
N VAL A 122 -16.39 -6.48 -4.74
CA VAL A 122 -17.00 -5.12 -4.77
C VAL A 122 -16.57 -4.31 -6.02
N PRO A 123 -17.50 -3.69 -6.78
CA PRO A 123 -17.17 -2.94 -8.01
C PRO A 123 -16.48 -1.59 -7.82
N ALA A 124 -16.67 -0.97 -6.66
CA ALA A 124 -16.32 0.44 -6.43
C ALA A 124 -15.69 0.60 -5.05
N PRO A 125 -14.84 1.63 -4.85
CA PRO A 125 -14.40 2.05 -3.53
C PRO A 125 -15.59 2.19 -2.58
N PHE A 126 -15.48 1.63 -1.38
CA PHE A 126 -16.52 1.72 -0.36
C PHE A 126 -15.90 1.98 1.00
N PRO A 127 -16.52 2.82 1.85
CA PRO A 127 -16.07 2.99 3.22
C PRO A 127 -16.29 1.68 3.98
N TYR A 128 -15.27 1.24 4.72
CA TYR A 128 -15.41 0.05 5.56
C TYR A 128 -16.40 0.30 6.71
N TYR A 129 -17.26 -0.67 7.01
CA TYR A 129 -18.20 -0.60 8.14
C TYR A 129 -17.63 -1.37 9.33
N SER A 130 -17.34 -0.68 10.43
CA SER A 130 -16.92 -1.33 11.66
C SER A 130 -18.14 -1.85 12.41
N ILE A 131 -18.18 -3.17 12.62
CA ILE A 131 -19.21 -3.81 13.43
C ILE A 131 -19.01 -3.48 14.91
N LEU A 132 -17.75 -3.28 15.36
CA LEU A 132 -17.44 -2.98 16.76
C LEU A 132 -17.89 -1.58 17.18
N GLU A 133 -17.84 -0.61 16.26
CA GLU A 133 -18.26 0.78 16.51
C GLU A 133 -19.66 1.09 15.94
N GLU A 134 -20.29 0.11 15.28
CA GLU A 134 -21.55 0.29 14.54
C GLU A 134 -21.56 1.54 13.63
N ARG A 135 -20.44 1.78 12.93
CA ARG A 135 -20.24 3.00 12.14
C ARG A 135 -19.40 2.76 10.89
N ARG A 136 -19.67 3.56 9.84
CA ARG A 136 -18.80 3.67 8.65
C ARG A 136 -17.51 4.43 8.97
N THR A 137 -16.39 3.86 8.59
CA THR A 137 -15.06 4.52 8.64
C THR A 137 -14.89 5.51 7.49
N ALA A 138 -13.95 6.45 7.64
CA ALA A 138 -13.62 7.42 6.59
C ALA A 138 -12.70 6.85 5.51
N MET A 139 -12.02 5.72 5.79
CA MET A 139 -11.11 5.07 4.86
C MET A 139 -11.89 4.23 3.82
N PRO A 140 -11.78 4.53 2.52
CA PRO A 140 -12.29 3.67 1.47
C PRO A 140 -11.37 2.47 1.27
N CYS A 141 -11.98 1.30 1.21
CA CYS A 141 -11.36 0.08 0.70
C CYS A 141 -11.45 0.08 -0.82
N ILE A 142 -10.31 0.02 -1.49
CA ILE A 142 -10.18 0.09 -2.94
C ILE A 142 -9.64 -1.24 -3.47
N ARG A 143 -10.11 -1.63 -4.67
CA ARG A 143 -9.52 -2.76 -5.38
C ARG A 143 -8.29 -2.30 -6.15
N SER A 144 -7.13 -2.92 -5.89
CA SER A 144 -6.01 -2.85 -6.84
C SER A 144 -6.40 -3.60 -8.12
N ARG A 145 -6.46 -2.91 -9.26
CA ARG A 145 -6.61 -3.56 -10.58
C ARG A 145 -5.33 -4.26 -11.00
#